data_AF-A0A2G5L135-F1
#
_entry.id   AF-A0A2G5L135-F1
#
_cell.length_a   1.000
_cell.length_b   1.000
_cell.length_c   1.000
_cell.angle_alpha   90.00
_cell.angle_beta   90.00
_cell.angle_gamma   90.00
#
_symmetry.space_group_name_H-M   'P 1'
#
loop_
_entity.id
_entity.type
_entity.pdbx_description
1 polymer ?
#
loop_
_entity_poly.entity_id
_entity_poly.type
_entity_poly.pdbx_seq_one_letter_code
_entity_poly.pdbx_strand_id
1 'polypeptide(L)'
;MSKIGFYNTDYKIQSKRIYRAVLFGNLAVAAALLVTEWFVDLKVAPLWLYLTYFVVSLGVTLESFTNYESKLSRFLLPLIILGMIEYAFFVQPDSFKTMVFWLPFIPTVALITQGLRASQLWALFVVFVYMINSYYVKITLGENYTLIVFRQPTFIAGIIFMVALLACLYLLYGLLGSAYQQSMDRNAELTALKNNAERKQSILHEYNAAMINLTRNDQAQELSQLIENIGRIISVVLNVNRISIWMFNEDRSKLTKQYLLDDGVVSTEPTTLTQQDYPRYFEALETKPFIMAPIASTHPDTMEFQQDYLTPFDIRSMLDCPILKDNVRMGVICCENKKYVRNWSTEEALTVQSMADYIASHFKNEKIKDLMDQLQLQNNELLEQGEEIAHMNQELHALNQKLIENNGSLESTVAERTKELQNQNKQLKEYAFVNSHMLRAPISNILGLVNLLENKQSNTDNKDITIALSQSAKNLDKIARKISSTLEDGSTLTRKDIDYLINKQFHSKENK
;
A
#
# COMPACT_ATOMS: atom_id res chain seq x y z
N MET A 1 46.27 19.49 8.76
CA MET A 1 46.40 19.07 7.35
C MET A 1 45.03 18.67 6.82
N SER A 2 44.29 19.60 6.23
CA SER A 2 43.17 19.28 5.35
C SER A 2 43.25 20.28 4.20
N LYS A 3 43.32 19.75 2.97
CA LYS A 3 43.50 20.52 1.75
C LYS A 3 42.27 21.42 1.55
N ILE A 4 42.45 22.72 1.73
CA ILE A 4 41.55 23.74 1.21
C ILE A 4 41.68 23.64 -0.31
N GLY A 5 40.76 22.90 -0.93
CA GLY A 5 40.60 22.90 -2.37
C GLY A 5 40.14 24.28 -2.80
N PHE A 6 41.07 25.10 -3.30
CA PHE A 6 40.72 26.23 -4.12
C PHE A 6 39.91 25.71 -5.30
N TYR A 7 38.59 25.87 -5.25
CA TYR A 7 37.78 25.82 -6.45
C TYR A 7 38.28 26.96 -7.34
N ASN A 8 39.08 26.61 -8.34
CA ASN A 8 39.30 27.43 -9.51
C ASN A 8 37.91 27.79 -10.05
N THR A 9 37.42 28.97 -9.70
CA THR A 9 36.33 29.60 -10.43
C THR A 9 36.91 30.00 -11.78
N ASP A 10 36.94 29.02 -12.69
CA ASP A 10 37.05 29.25 -14.11
C ASP A 10 35.93 30.24 -14.46
N TYR A 11 36.25 31.53 -14.53
CA TYR A 11 35.42 32.54 -15.18
C TYR A 11 35.40 32.25 -16.69
N LYS A 12 34.88 31.08 -17.07
CA LYS A 12 34.43 30.79 -18.42
C LYS A 12 33.12 31.52 -18.62
N ILE A 13 33.21 32.82 -18.92
CA ILE A 13 32.17 33.47 -19.72
C ILE A 13 32.26 32.83 -21.11
N GLN A 14 31.74 31.60 -21.25
CA GLN A 14 31.59 30.90 -22.51
C GLN A 14 30.12 30.92 -22.92
N SER A 15 29.53 32.11 -22.96
CA SER A 15 28.24 32.25 -23.62
C SER A 15 28.45 32.13 -25.13
N LYS A 16 28.08 30.98 -25.68
CA LYS A 16 28.04 30.70 -27.13
C LYS A 16 27.34 31.80 -27.92
N ARG A 17 26.39 32.51 -27.28
CA ARG A 17 25.65 33.64 -27.86
C ARG A 17 26.53 34.88 -28.03
N ILE A 18 27.36 35.22 -27.03
CA ILE A 18 28.24 36.39 -27.07
C ILE A 18 29.31 36.22 -28.15
N TYR A 19 29.94 35.05 -28.21
CA TYR A 19 30.96 34.75 -29.23
C TYR A 19 30.40 34.81 -30.66
N ARG A 20 29.19 34.28 -30.89
CA ARG A 20 28.52 34.37 -32.20
C ARG A 20 28.14 35.81 -32.57
N ALA A 21 27.74 36.64 -31.60
CA ALA A 21 27.42 38.04 -31.84
C ALA A 21 28.65 38.84 -32.31
N VAL A 22 29.83 38.56 -31.73
CA VAL A 22 31.10 39.20 -32.14
C VAL A 22 31.48 38.83 -33.57
N LEU A 23 31.33 37.55 -33.96
CA LEU A 23 31.62 37.10 -35.33
C LEU A 23 30.70 37.77 -36.35
N PHE A 24 29.40 37.85 -36.05
CA PHE A 24 28.44 38.57 -36.89
C PHE A 24 28.75 40.06 -36.99
N GLY A 25 29.13 40.70 -35.88
CA GLY A 25 29.56 42.09 -35.86
C GLY A 25 30.79 42.32 -36.76
N ASN A 26 31.81 41.46 -36.68
CA ASN A 26 33.00 41.57 -37.52
C ASN A 26 32.67 41.40 -39.01
N LEU A 27 31.83 40.42 -39.34
CA LEU A 27 31.41 40.18 -40.72
C LEU A 27 30.58 41.35 -41.27
N ALA A 28 29.70 41.94 -40.45
CA ALA A 28 28.91 43.12 -40.83
C ALA A 28 29.81 44.35 -41.08
N VAL A 29 30.83 44.55 -40.23
CA VAL A 29 31.82 45.63 -40.44
C VAL A 29 32.64 45.38 -41.71
N ALA A 30 33.09 44.15 -41.95
CA ALA A 30 33.82 43.79 -43.17
C ALA A 30 32.98 44.04 -44.44
N ALA A 31 31.69 43.68 -44.41
CA ALA A 31 30.75 43.95 -45.49
C ALA A 31 30.54 45.45 -45.69
N ALA A 32 30.32 46.19 -44.60
CA ALA A 32 30.13 47.63 -44.64
C ALA A 32 31.34 48.33 -45.26
N LEU A 33 32.56 47.97 -44.84
CA LEU A 33 33.80 48.52 -45.40
C LEU A 33 33.94 48.28 -46.89
N LEU A 34 33.64 47.06 -47.34
CA LEU A 34 33.69 46.71 -48.77
C LEU A 34 32.66 47.52 -49.57
N VAL A 35 31.44 47.63 -49.05
CA VAL A 35 30.36 48.40 -49.70
C VAL A 35 30.69 49.89 -49.70
N THR A 36 31.19 50.44 -48.60
CA THR A 36 31.58 51.86 -48.54
C THR A 36 32.73 52.16 -49.48
N GLU A 37 33.75 51.31 -49.57
CA GLU A 37 34.85 51.54 -50.52
C GLU A 37 34.35 51.46 -51.96
N TRP A 38 33.47 50.50 -52.26
CA TRP A 38 32.88 50.33 -53.59
C TRP A 38 32.06 51.55 -54.04
N PHE A 39 31.29 52.15 -53.13
CA PHE A 39 30.36 53.24 -53.47
C PHE A 39 30.91 54.64 -53.21
N VAL A 40 31.81 54.80 -52.25
CA VAL A 40 32.32 56.11 -51.78
C VAL A 40 33.76 56.37 -52.23
N ASP A 41 34.52 55.34 -52.61
CA ASP A 41 35.93 55.40 -53.08
C ASP A 41 36.82 56.20 -52.12
N LEU A 42 37.01 55.69 -50.89
CA LEU A 42 37.77 56.39 -49.85
C LEU A 42 39.28 56.41 -50.16
N LYS A 43 39.75 55.58 -51.11
CA LYS A 43 41.16 55.43 -51.54
C LYS A 43 42.11 55.07 -50.41
N VAL A 44 41.59 54.39 -49.39
CA VAL A 44 42.37 54.03 -48.20
C VAL A 44 43.18 52.75 -48.43
N ALA A 45 42.64 51.79 -49.19
CA ALA A 45 43.33 50.59 -49.62
C ALA A 45 42.67 50.02 -50.90
N PRO A 46 43.35 49.19 -51.70
CA PRO A 46 42.75 48.63 -52.89
C PRO A 46 41.58 47.70 -52.56
N LEU A 47 40.48 47.85 -53.31
CA LEU A 47 39.20 47.15 -53.09
C LEU A 47 39.33 45.63 -52.91
N TRP A 48 40.23 45.00 -53.67
CA TRP A 48 40.45 43.55 -53.58
C TRP A 48 40.92 43.10 -52.19
N LEU A 49 41.56 43.98 -51.42
CA LEU A 49 41.99 43.71 -50.06
C LEU A 49 40.78 43.63 -49.09
N TYR A 50 39.83 44.56 -49.22
CA TYR A 50 38.58 44.48 -48.45
C TYR A 50 37.76 43.24 -48.82
N LEU A 51 37.80 42.85 -50.10
CA LEU A 51 37.12 41.65 -50.58
C LEU A 51 37.73 40.37 -50.00
N THR A 52 39.06 40.26 -49.99
CA THR A 52 39.73 39.12 -49.38
C THR A 52 39.46 39.04 -47.88
N TYR A 53 39.48 40.18 -47.17
CA TYR A 53 39.14 40.22 -45.75
C TYR A 53 37.70 39.77 -45.47
N PHE A 54 36.73 40.25 -46.24
CA PHE A 54 35.33 39.84 -46.09
C PHE A 54 35.16 38.33 -46.30
N VAL A 55 35.75 37.77 -47.37
CA VAL A 55 35.65 36.35 -47.69
C VAL A 55 36.31 35.48 -46.61
N VAL A 56 37.47 35.88 -46.11
CA VAL A 56 38.17 35.13 -45.05
C VAL A 56 37.41 35.23 -43.72
N SER A 57 36.89 36.41 -43.36
CA SER A 57 36.06 36.59 -42.15
C SER A 57 34.76 35.78 -42.22
N LEU A 58 34.15 35.67 -43.40
CA LEU A 58 32.98 34.83 -43.65
C LEU A 58 33.33 33.35 -43.42
N GLY A 59 34.47 32.88 -43.95
CA GLY A 59 34.96 31.51 -43.77
C GLY A 59 35.17 31.15 -42.31
N VAL A 60 35.88 31.99 -41.55
CA VAL A 60 36.10 31.78 -40.10
C VAL A 60 34.79 31.77 -39.32
N THR A 61 33.85 32.65 -39.69
CA THR A 61 32.52 32.68 -39.05
C THR A 61 31.77 31.38 -39.28
N LEU A 62 31.75 30.87 -40.51
CA LEU A 62 31.07 29.62 -40.86
C LEU A 62 31.72 28.39 -40.19
N GLU A 63 33.06 28.31 -40.18
CA GLU A 63 33.81 27.25 -39.49
C GLU A 63 33.55 27.26 -37.97
N SER A 64 33.43 28.46 -37.40
CA SER A 64 33.12 28.63 -35.99
C SER A 64 31.68 28.18 -35.62
N PHE A 65 30.76 28.07 -36.58
CA PHE A 65 29.43 27.51 -36.34
C PHE A 65 29.44 25.99 -36.27
N THR A 66 30.32 25.33 -37.03
CA THR A 66 30.45 23.87 -37.06
C THR A 66 31.33 23.34 -35.94
N ASN A 67 32.40 24.06 -35.54
CA ASN A 67 33.35 23.64 -34.51
C ASN A 67 33.64 24.72 -33.44
N TYR A 68 32.65 24.99 -32.57
CA TYR A 68 32.67 26.07 -31.56
C TYR A 68 33.81 25.99 -30.53
N GLU A 69 34.33 24.81 -30.22
CA GLU A 69 35.41 24.63 -29.22
C GLU A 69 36.83 24.72 -29.80
N SER A 70 36.97 24.87 -31.11
CA SER A 70 38.28 24.97 -31.76
C SER A 70 39.02 26.23 -31.32
N LYS A 71 40.09 26.04 -30.52
CA LYS A 71 41.02 27.12 -30.13
C LYS A 71 41.64 27.80 -31.35
N LEU A 72 41.77 27.09 -32.46
CA LEU A 72 42.35 27.58 -33.72
C LEU A 72 41.49 28.69 -34.34
N SER A 73 40.17 28.48 -34.45
CA SER A 73 39.23 29.47 -35.02
C SER A 73 39.22 30.78 -34.23
N ARG A 74 39.32 30.69 -32.90
CA ARG A 74 39.38 31.85 -31.98
C ARG A 74 40.68 32.63 -32.08
N PHE A 75 41.76 32.00 -32.55
CA PHE A 75 43.08 32.61 -32.70
C PHE A 75 43.28 33.21 -34.11
N LEU A 76 42.73 32.57 -35.14
CA LEU A 76 42.89 32.98 -36.52
C LEU A 76 42.25 34.34 -36.84
N LEU A 77 41.09 34.65 -36.24
CA LEU A 77 40.36 35.89 -36.52
C LEU A 77 41.18 37.18 -36.24
N PRO A 78 41.73 37.39 -35.02
CA PRO A 78 42.58 38.56 -34.76
C PRO A 78 43.87 38.54 -35.59
N LEU A 79 44.43 37.37 -35.90
CA LEU A 79 45.64 37.24 -36.73
C LEU A 79 45.38 37.73 -38.17
N ILE A 80 44.23 37.39 -38.75
CA ILE A 80 43.82 37.80 -40.10
C ILE A 80 43.59 39.31 -40.16
N ILE A 81 42.93 39.88 -39.15
CA ILE A 81 42.75 41.34 -39.03
C ILE A 81 44.11 42.04 -38.96
N LEU A 82 45.03 41.51 -38.16
CA LEU A 82 46.37 42.08 -38.01
C LEU A 82 47.18 41.98 -39.31
N GLY A 83 47.16 40.82 -39.98
CA GLY A 83 47.88 40.62 -41.24
C GLY A 83 47.34 41.48 -42.38
N MET A 84 46.03 41.74 -42.41
CA MET A 84 45.43 42.70 -43.36
C MET A 84 45.93 44.13 -43.09
N ILE A 85 46.00 44.52 -41.82
CA ILE A 85 46.50 45.84 -41.40
C ILE A 85 47.98 46.01 -41.77
N GLU A 86 48.80 45.00 -41.52
CA GLU A 86 50.21 45.00 -41.91
C GLU A 86 50.39 45.02 -43.43
N TYR A 87 49.62 44.22 -44.17
CA TYR A 87 49.72 44.19 -45.63
C TYR A 87 49.26 45.50 -46.28
N ALA A 88 48.16 46.10 -45.80
CA ALA A 88 47.73 47.43 -46.25
C ALA A 88 48.80 48.49 -45.99
N PHE A 89 49.47 48.40 -44.83
CA PHE A 89 50.58 49.27 -44.46
C PHE A 89 51.79 49.13 -45.41
N PHE A 90 52.12 47.89 -45.82
CA PHE A 90 53.21 47.63 -46.77
C PHE A 90 52.91 48.17 -48.18
N VAL A 91 51.65 48.13 -48.62
CA VAL A 91 51.27 48.52 -49.98
C VAL A 91 51.01 50.02 -50.13
N GLN A 92 50.45 50.70 -49.11
CA GLN A 92 50.23 52.15 -49.10
C GLN A 92 50.52 52.77 -47.71
N PRO A 93 51.76 53.26 -47.48
CA PRO A 93 52.18 53.80 -46.18
C PRO A 93 51.40 55.06 -45.74
N ASP A 94 50.90 55.85 -46.69
CA ASP A 94 50.15 57.09 -46.41
C ASP A 94 48.78 56.84 -45.74
N SER A 95 48.22 55.64 -45.93
CA SER A 95 46.98 55.17 -45.33
C SER A 95 47.09 54.91 -43.81
N PHE A 96 48.33 54.91 -43.28
CA PHE A 96 48.62 54.71 -41.85
C PHE A 96 47.86 55.68 -40.94
N LYS A 97 47.63 56.93 -41.38
CA LYS A 97 46.89 57.94 -40.61
C LYS A 97 45.44 57.54 -40.36
N THR A 98 44.82 56.84 -41.30
CA THR A 98 43.44 56.33 -41.19
C THR A 98 43.41 55.01 -40.42
N MET A 99 44.45 54.18 -40.54
CA MET A 99 44.57 52.88 -39.84
C MET A 99 44.87 53.00 -38.34
N VAL A 100 45.62 54.03 -37.92
CA VAL A 100 45.88 54.34 -36.50
C VAL A 100 44.59 54.59 -35.71
N PHE A 101 43.52 55.05 -36.35
CA PHE A 101 42.19 55.18 -35.76
C PHE A 101 41.53 53.84 -35.42
N TRP A 102 41.95 52.73 -36.03
CA TRP A 102 41.37 51.38 -35.88
C TRP A 102 42.17 50.43 -34.97
N LEU A 103 43.45 50.71 -34.76
CA LEU A 103 44.29 50.08 -33.72
C LEU A 103 43.64 49.92 -32.32
N PRO A 104 42.73 50.80 -31.85
CA PRO A 104 42.16 50.72 -30.50
C PRO A 104 41.04 49.69 -30.36
N PHE A 105 40.43 49.28 -31.48
CA PHE A 105 39.37 48.28 -31.52
C PHE A 105 39.92 46.87 -31.29
N ILE A 106 41.18 46.63 -31.65
CA ILE A 106 41.82 45.32 -31.55
C ILE A 106 41.99 44.89 -30.07
N PRO A 107 42.47 45.74 -29.14
CA PRO A 107 42.45 45.46 -27.71
C PRO A 107 41.06 45.21 -27.14
N THR A 108 40.03 45.94 -27.59
CA THR A 108 38.65 45.79 -27.09
C THR A 108 38.06 44.46 -27.53
N VAL A 109 38.28 44.06 -28.78
CA VAL A 109 37.87 42.74 -29.30
C VAL A 109 38.65 41.62 -28.62
N ALA A 110 39.95 41.80 -28.35
CA ALA A 110 40.76 40.84 -27.61
C ALA A 110 40.28 40.66 -26.15
N LEU A 111 39.89 41.75 -25.47
CA LEU A 111 39.38 41.74 -24.10
C LEU A 111 38.01 41.06 -23.97
N ILE A 112 37.18 41.17 -25.02
CA ILE A 112 35.89 40.48 -25.13
C ILE A 112 36.06 38.99 -25.43
N THR A 113 37.12 38.60 -26.16
CA THR A 113 37.28 37.23 -26.67
C THR A 113 38.11 36.34 -25.76
N GLN A 114 39.07 36.86 -24.97
CA GLN A 114 39.86 36.09 -24.01
C GLN A 114 40.23 36.94 -22.78
N GLY A 115 39.94 36.43 -21.57
CA GLY A 115 40.02 37.17 -20.31
C GLY A 115 41.39 37.80 -19.94
N LEU A 116 41.43 38.52 -18.81
CA LEU A 116 42.47 39.49 -18.42
C LEU A 116 43.94 39.13 -18.74
N ARG A 117 44.37 37.89 -18.54
CA ARG A 117 45.78 37.47 -18.76
C ARG A 117 46.19 37.49 -20.23
N ALA A 118 45.27 37.19 -21.15
CA ALA A 118 45.54 37.23 -22.59
C ALA A 118 45.72 38.67 -23.08
N SER A 119 44.96 39.63 -22.52
CA SER A 119 45.05 41.05 -22.88
C SER A 119 46.43 41.67 -22.62
N GLN A 120 47.11 41.23 -21.55
CA GLN A 120 48.46 41.70 -21.19
C GLN A 120 49.53 41.20 -22.17
N LEU A 121 49.42 39.93 -22.61
CA LEU A 121 50.29 39.36 -23.65
C LEU A 121 50.08 40.06 -25.00
N TRP A 122 48.83 40.41 -25.32
CA TRP A 122 48.51 41.17 -26.54
C TRP A 122 49.05 42.60 -26.51
N ALA A 123 49.00 43.28 -25.37
CA ALA A 123 49.60 44.61 -25.23
C ALA A 123 51.12 44.58 -25.47
N LEU A 124 51.82 43.59 -24.90
CA LEU A 124 53.26 43.38 -25.13
C LEU A 124 53.58 43.11 -26.61
N PHE A 125 52.77 42.31 -27.28
CA PHE A 125 52.94 41.99 -28.71
C PHE A 125 52.75 43.22 -29.61
N VAL A 126 51.74 44.05 -29.35
CA VAL A 126 51.50 45.29 -30.09
C VAL A 126 52.66 46.29 -29.92
N VAL A 127 53.18 46.44 -28.69
CA VAL A 127 54.35 47.29 -28.42
C VAL A 127 55.59 46.79 -29.15
N PHE A 128 55.80 45.47 -29.19
CA PHE A 128 56.92 44.85 -29.88
C PHE A 128 56.86 45.07 -31.40
N VAL A 129 55.70 44.85 -32.01
CA VAL A 129 55.47 45.09 -33.45
C VAL A 129 55.64 46.58 -33.78
N TYR A 130 55.14 47.48 -32.93
CA TYR A 130 55.35 48.92 -33.08
C TYR A 130 56.83 49.32 -33.07
N MET A 131 57.63 48.76 -32.16
CA MET A 131 59.07 49.03 -32.14
C MET A 131 59.78 48.54 -33.40
N ILE A 132 59.45 47.35 -33.89
CA ILE A 132 60.04 46.79 -35.13
C ILE A 132 59.68 47.68 -36.32
N ASN A 133 58.42 48.08 -36.44
CA ASN A 133 57.97 48.95 -37.52
C ASN A 133 58.64 50.32 -37.46
N SER A 134 58.78 50.91 -36.27
CA SER A 134 59.48 52.20 -36.10
C SER A 134 60.97 52.11 -36.45
N TYR A 135 61.61 50.98 -36.17
CA TYR A 135 63.01 50.73 -36.54
C TYR A 135 63.17 50.52 -38.05
N TYR A 136 62.25 49.78 -38.68
CA TYR A 136 62.27 49.51 -40.12
C TYR A 136 62.01 50.78 -40.95
N VAL A 137 61.05 51.61 -40.55
CA VAL A 137 60.80 52.93 -41.18
C VAL A 137 62.07 53.79 -41.14
N LYS A 138 62.82 53.76 -40.03
CA LYS A 138 64.06 54.52 -39.89
C LYS A 138 65.17 54.04 -40.83
N ILE A 139 65.23 52.74 -41.12
CA ILE A 139 66.24 52.12 -42.00
C ILE A 139 65.90 52.26 -43.49
N THR A 140 64.65 51.98 -43.86
CA THR A 140 64.25 51.84 -45.28
C THR A 140 64.05 53.20 -45.95
N LEU A 141 63.66 54.20 -45.18
CA LEU A 141 63.43 55.55 -45.70
C LEU A 141 64.71 56.40 -45.50
N GLY A 142 65.32 56.47 -44.32
CA GLY A 142 66.47 57.38 -44.06
C GLY A 142 66.03 58.74 -43.47
N GLU A 143 66.97 59.52 -42.93
CA GLU A 143 66.65 60.56 -41.91
C GLU A 143 65.82 61.76 -42.37
N ASN A 144 65.63 62.01 -43.67
CA ASN A 144 64.90 63.20 -44.13
C ASN A 144 63.83 62.88 -45.17
N TYR A 145 62.66 62.52 -44.68
CA TYR A 145 61.40 62.72 -45.38
C TYR A 145 60.72 63.87 -44.67
N THR A 146 60.52 64.98 -45.36
CA THR A 146 59.64 66.05 -44.88
C THR A 146 58.20 65.58 -45.03
N LEU A 147 57.82 64.66 -44.15
CA LEU A 147 56.45 64.35 -43.84
C LEU A 147 55.87 65.65 -43.24
N ILE A 148 55.11 66.41 -44.03
CA ILE A 148 54.32 67.54 -43.50
C ILE A 148 53.18 66.91 -42.71
N VAL A 149 53.53 66.39 -41.54
CA VAL A 149 52.61 66.17 -40.45
C VAL A 149 52.27 67.56 -39.96
N PHE A 150 51.10 68.06 -40.31
CA PHE A 150 50.55 69.20 -39.57
C PHE A 150 50.46 68.75 -38.10
N ARG A 151 51.39 69.23 -37.28
CA ARG A 151 51.58 68.81 -35.87
C ARG A 151 50.31 68.97 -35.05
N GLN A 152 49.48 69.96 -35.40
CA GLN A 152 48.22 70.27 -34.73
C GLN A 152 47.15 69.19 -34.94
N PRO A 153 46.71 68.83 -36.17
CA PRO A 153 45.67 67.83 -36.38
C PRO A 153 46.05 66.41 -35.91
N THR A 154 47.32 65.99 -36.01
CA THR A 154 47.72 64.67 -35.49
C THR A 154 47.80 64.63 -33.96
N PHE A 155 48.23 65.73 -33.33
CA PHE A 155 48.18 65.85 -31.86
C PHE A 155 46.74 65.89 -31.35
N ILE A 156 45.85 66.62 -32.03
CA ILE A 156 44.41 66.67 -31.72
C ILE A 156 43.79 65.27 -31.90
N ALA A 157 44.06 64.58 -33.02
CA ALA A 157 43.58 63.22 -33.25
C ALA A 157 44.09 62.23 -32.18
N GLY A 158 45.36 62.34 -31.77
CA GLY A 158 45.94 61.54 -30.69
C GLY A 158 45.32 61.81 -29.32
N ILE A 159 44.98 63.07 -29.01
CA ILE A 159 44.27 63.44 -27.78
C ILE A 159 42.84 62.89 -27.81
N ILE A 160 42.09 63.12 -28.90
CA ILE A 160 40.73 62.59 -29.07
C ILE A 160 40.76 61.06 -28.91
N PHE A 161 41.77 60.43 -29.48
CA PHE A 161 41.96 59.00 -29.39
C PHE A 161 42.23 58.52 -27.94
N MET A 162 43.17 59.15 -27.22
CA MET A 162 43.45 58.83 -25.82
C MET A 162 42.23 59.05 -24.92
N VAL A 163 41.45 60.11 -25.15
CA VAL A 163 40.22 60.39 -24.41
C VAL A 163 39.16 59.32 -24.69
N ALA A 164 39.00 58.91 -25.96
CA ALA A 164 38.08 57.84 -26.33
C ALA A 164 38.48 56.48 -25.72
N LEU A 165 39.78 56.17 -25.69
CA LEU A 165 40.31 54.96 -25.05
C LEU A 165 40.05 54.96 -23.54
N LEU A 166 40.32 56.08 -22.87
CA LEU A 166 40.05 56.24 -21.43
C LEU A 166 38.56 56.14 -21.12
N ALA A 167 37.69 56.75 -21.94
CA ALA A 167 36.24 56.66 -21.80
C ALA A 167 35.74 55.21 -21.98
N CYS A 168 36.31 54.48 -22.94
CA CYS A 168 35.97 53.07 -23.18
C CYS A 168 36.42 52.18 -22.01
N LEU A 169 37.63 52.38 -21.49
CA LEU A 169 38.13 51.68 -20.30
C LEU A 169 37.28 51.98 -19.06
N TYR A 170 36.85 53.23 -18.88
CA TYR A 170 35.97 53.63 -17.79
C TYR A 170 34.60 52.96 -17.89
N LEU A 171 33.97 52.98 -19.07
CA LEU A 171 32.70 52.28 -19.32
C LEU A 171 32.81 50.77 -19.08
N LEU A 172 33.91 50.16 -19.52
CA LEU A 172 34.14 48.72 -19.36
C LEU A 172 34.33 48.36 -17.89
N TYR A 173 35.07 49.17 -17.13
CA TYR A 173 35.21 49.00 -15.68
C TYR A 173 33.85 49.09 -14.96
N GLY A 174 33.02 50.09 -15.31
CA GLY A 174 31.68 50.24 -14.76
C GLY A 174 30.76 49.06 -15.08
N LEU A 175 30.74 48.61 -16.35
CA LEU A 175 29.94 47.47 -16.78
C LEU A 175 30.40 46.16 -16.11
N LEU A 176 31.71 45.90 -16.02
CA LEU A 176 32.23 44.73 -15.31
C LEU A 176 31.89 44.75 -13.82
N GLY A 177 32.00 45.92 -13.17
CA GLY A 177 31.63 46.09 -11.77
C GLY A 177 30.16 45.75 -11.52
N SER A 178 29.26 46.28 -12.36
CA SER A 178 27.82 46.00 -12.25
C SER A 178 27.48 44.53 -12.51
N ALA A 179 28.09 43.91 -13.53
CA ALA A 179 27.89 42.50 -13.84
C ALA A 179 28.45 41.57 -12.77
N TYR A 180 29.58 41.93 -12.15
CA TYR A 180 30.18 41.21 -11.04
C TYR A 180 29.26 41.22 -9.81
N GLN A 181 28.75 42.41 -9.46
CA GLN A 181 27.84 42.56 -8.33
C GLN A 181 26.55 41.75 -8.52
N GLN A 182 25.94 41.84 -9.71
CA GLN A 182 24.73 41.06 -10.03
C GLN A 182 24.96 39.55 -9.96
N SER A 183 26.14 39.07 -10.37
CA SER A 183 26.51 37.66 -10.26
C SER A 183 26.68 37.21 -8.81
N MET A 184 27.28 38.04 -7.96
CA MET A 184 27.43 37.77 -6.52
C MET A 184 26.08 37.67 -5.82
N ASP A 185 25.18 38.62 -6.08
CA ASP A 185 23.84 38.63 -5.47
C ASP A 185 23.04 37.37 -5.86
N ARG A 186 23.12 36.97 -7.14
CA ARG A 186 22.45 35.76 -7.63
C ARG A 186 23.01 34.47 -7.03
N ASN A 187 24.33 34.40 -6.82
CA ASN A 187 24.96 33.26 -6.16
C ASN A 187 24.59 33.17 -4.67
N ALA A 188 24.47 34.31 -3.99
CA ALA A 188 23.98 34.36 -2.61
C ALA A 188 22.54 33.84 -2.51
N GLU A 189 21.66 34.29 -3.40
CA GLU A 189 20.27 33.83 -3.49
C GLU A 189 20.18 32.31 -3.75
N LEU A 190 20.93 31.81 -4.74
CA LEU A 190 20.98 30.38 -5.05
C LEU A 190 21.48 29.53 -3.87
N THR A 191 22.46 30.02 -3.12
CA THR A 191 22.99 29.33 -1.95
C THR A 191 21.94 29.27 -0.84
N ALA A 192 21.20 30.36 -0.60
CA ALA A 192 20.11 30.38 0.37
C ALA A 192 18.97 29.41 -0.01
N LEU A 193 18.57 29.39 -1.29
CA LEU A 193 17.57 28.45 -1.80
C LEU A 193 18.03 26.99 -1.66
N LYS A 194 19.30 26.70 -1.98
CA LYS A 194 19.88 25.36 -1.85
C LYS A 194 19.87 24.89 -0.40
N ASN A 195 20.31 25.74 0.54
CA ASN A 195 20.32 25.41 1.97
C ASN A 195 18.89 25.15 2.50
N ASN A 196 17.91 25.93 2.05
CA ASN A 196 16.50 25.70 2.39
C ASN A 196 15.97 24.37 1.84
N ALA A 197 16.33 24.01 0.61
CA ALA A 197 15.95 22.73 0.01
C ALA A 197 16.58 21.54 0.74
N GLU A 198 17.88 21.61 1.06
CA GLU A 198 18.59 20.57 1.82
C GLU A 198 17.97 20.39 3.21
N ARG A 199 17.61 21.49 3.90
CA ARG A 199 16.92 21.43 5.19
C ARG A 199 15.56 20.74 5.09
N LYS A 200 14.75 21.10 4.08
CA LYS A 200 13.46 20.44 3.81
C LYS A 200 13.64 18.94 3.51
N GLN A 201 14.65 18.59 2.72
CA GLN A 201 14.96 17.19 2.40
C GLN A 201 15.38 16.39 3.63
N SER A 202 16.18 16.99 4.53
CA SER A 202 16.58 16.34 5.79
C SER A 202 15.37 16.05 6.69
N ILE A 203 14.46 17.01 6.85
CA ILE A 203 13.23 16.83 7.65
C ILE A 203 12.36 15.73 7.06
N LEU A 204 12.18 15.71 5.73
CA LEU A 204 11.44 14.64 5.05
C LEU A 204 12.06 13.25 5.25
N HIS A 205 13.39 13.16 5.27
CA HIS A 205 14.07 11.89 5.53
C HIS A 205 13.85 11.42 6.97
N GLU A 206 13.91 12.32 7.95
CA GLU A 206 13.64 12.00 9.35
C GLU A 206 12.18 11.56 9.54
N TYR A 207 11.24 12.25 8.90
CA TYR A 207 9.84 11.86 8.84
C TYR A 207 9.64 10.46 8.24
N ASN A 208 10.23 10.18 7.07
CA ASN A 208 10.11 8.87 6.43
C ASN A 208 10.74 7.76 7.28
N ALA A 209 11.85 8.03 7.96
CA ALA A 209 12.47 7.07 8.87
C ALA A 209 11.59 6.77 10.08
N ALA A 210 10.95 7.80 10.67
CA ALA A 210 9.99 7.64 11.76
C ALA A 210 8.78 6.79 11.31
N MET A 211 8.22 7.05 10.13
CA MET A 211 7.11 6.27 9.57
C MET A 211 7.47 4.80 9.29
N ILE A 212 8.68 4.54 8.78
CA ILE A 212 9.15 3.16 8.55
C ILE A 212 9.33 2.39 9.86
N ASN A 213 9.85 3.05 10.90
CA ASN A 213 10.01 2.42 12.22
C ASN A 213 8.66 2.10 12.86
N LEU A 214 7.66 2.98 12.71
CA LEU A 214 6.30 2.74 13.17
C LEU A 214 5.67 1.54 12.45
N THR A 215 5.72 1.51 11.11
CA THR A 215 5.13 0.43 10.31
C THR A 215 5.82 -0.94 10.46
N ARG A 216 7.10 -0.99 10.82
CA ARG A 216 7.80 -2.27 11.06
C ARG A 216 7.50 -2.92 12.41
N ASN A 217 7.17 -2.15 13.44
CA ASN A 217 6.85 -2.66 14.78
C ASN A 217 5.33 -2.87 15.01
N ASP A 218 4.50 -2.61 14.00
CA ASP A 218 3.03 -2.60 14.04
C ASP A 218 2.40 -3.93 14.48
N GLN A 219 3.04 -5.07 14.20
CA GLN A 219 2.46 -6.40 14.48
C GLN A 219 2.53 -6.84 15.95
N ALA A 220 3.23 -6.10 16.83
CA ALA A 220 3.45 -6.50 18.22
C ALA A 220 3.33 -5.38 19.27
N GLN A 221 3.06 -4.12 18.88
CA GLN A 221 2.88 -3.03 19.84
C GLN A 221 1.42 -2.93 20.31
N GLU A 222 1.22 -2.78 21.62
CA GLU A 222 -0.06 -2.36 22.17
C GLU A 222 -0.42 -0.94 21.70
N LEU A 223 -1.72 -0.70 21.48
CA LEU A 223 -2.26 0.59 21.05
C LEU A 223 -1.79 1.78 21.90
N SER A 224 -1.66 1.58 23.21
CA SER A 224 -1.15 2.57 24.17
C SER A 224 0.25 3.06 23.80
N GLN A 225 1.13 2.13 23.42
CA GLN A 225 2.51 2.41 23.08
C GLN A 225 2.65 3.02 21.69
N LEU A 226 1.78 2.65 20.76
CA LEU A 226 1.68 3.30 19.45
C LEU A 226 1.31 4.78 19.59
N ILE A 227 0.26 5.08 20.36
CA ILE A 227 -0.22 6.45 20.63
C ILE A 227 0.91 7.29 21.24
N GLU A 228 1.64 6.75 22.22
CA GLU A 228 2.78 7.43 22.84
C GLU A 228 3.91 7.71 21.84
N ASN A 229 4.28 6.74 21.02
CA ASN A 229 5.34 6.91 20.02
C ASN A 229 4.98 7.97 18.98
N ILE A 230 3.75 7.94 18.48
CA ILE A 230 3.24 8.94 17.54
C ILE A 230 3.23 10.33 18.17
N GLY A 231 2.75 10.45 19.41
CA GLY A 231 2.75 11.72 20.13
C GLY A 231 4.15 12.33 20.26
N ARG A 232 5.17 11.50 20.58
CA ARG A 232 6.58 11.95 20.62
C ARG A 232 7.10 12.36 19.25
N ILE A 233 6.80 11.60 18.20
CA ILE A 233 7.26 11.92 16.83
C ILE A 233 6.69 13.26 16.37
N ILE A 234 5.38 13.48 16.56
CA ILE A 234 4.74 14.74 16.19
C ILE A 234 5.35 15.90 16.98
N SER A 235 5.70 15.70 18.26
CA SER A 235 6.35 16.72 19.10
C SER A 235 7.65 17.21 18.50
N VAL A 236 8.49 16.28 18.04
CA VAL A 236 9.79 16.57 17.41
C VAL A 236 9.62 17.19 16.03
N VAL A 237 8.78 16.59 15.17
CA VAL A 237 8.62 17.01 13.77
C VAL A 237 8.01 18.41 13.68
N LEU A 238 6.98 18.70 14.48
CA LEU A 238 6.33 20.01 14.49
C LEU A 238 6.98 20.98 15.49
N ASN A 239 7.85 20.52 16.39
CA ASN A 239 8.44 21.35 17.45
C ASN A 239 7.37 22.15 18.21
N VAL A 240 6.41 21.42 18.79
CA VAL A 240 5.27 21.98 19.54
C VAL A 240 5.44 21.74 21.04
N ASN A 241 4.86 22.61 21.86
CA ASN A 241 5.01 22.52 23.32
C ASN A 241 4.20 21.39 23.90
N ARG A 242 2.99 21.17 23.37
CA ARG A 242 2.03 20.26 23.98
C ARG A 242 1.28 19.48 22.91
N ILE A 243 1.16 18.18 23.13
CA ILE A 243 0.42 17.26 22.27
C ILE A 243 -0.47 16.40 23.12
N SER A 244 -1.72 16.28 22.71
CA SER A 244 -2.66 15.37 23.34
C SER A 244 -3.40 14.54 22.29
N ILE A 245 -3.73 13.31 22.66
CA ILE A 245 -4.51 12.40 21.83
C ILE A 245 -5.74 11.98 22.62
N TRP A 246 -6.90 12.18 22.02
CA TRP A 246 -8.21 11.97 22.64
C TRP A 246 -9.03 10.99 21.81
N MET A 247 -9.78 10.12 22.48
CA MET A 247 -10.65 9.13 21.84
C MET A 247 -12.11 9.36 22.24
N PHE A 248 -13.01 9.24 21.27
CA PHE A 248 -14.45 9.26 21.53
C PHE A 248 -14.87 8.00 22.28
N ASN A 249 -15.93 8.13 23.07
CA ASN A 249 -16.68 6.96 23.53
C ASN A 249 -17.64 6.45 22.45
N GLU A 250 -18.33 5.34 22.72
CA GLU A 250 -19.22 4.67 21.76
C GLU A 250 -20.33 5.56 21.20
N ASP A 251 -20.93 6.44 22.01
CA ASP A 251 -22.00 7.36 21.59
C ASP A 251 -21.47 8.69 21.02
N ARG A 252 -20.15 8.91 21.02
CA ARG A 252 -19.44 10.13 20.59
C ARG A 252 -19.79 11.42 21.35
N SER A 253 -20.42 11.32 22.52
CA SER A 253 -20.75 12.47 23.38
C SER A 253 -19.59 12.98 24.23
N LYS A 254 -18.52 12.20 24.40
CA LYS A 254 -17.34 12.60 25.19
C LYS A 254 -16.03 12.17 24.54
N LEU A 255 -15.01 13.01 24.74
CA LEU A 255 -13.61 12.73 24.41
C LEU A 255 -12.84 12.43 25.69
N THR A 256 -12.19 11.27 25.74
CA THR A 256 -11.31 10.88 26.85
C THR A 256 -9.87 10.98 26.41
N LYS A 257 -9.05 11.69 27.20
CA LYS A 257 -7.61 11.82 26.96
C LYS A 257 -6.93 10.46 27.12
N GLN A 258 -6.26 10.00 26.07
CA GLN A 258 -5.45 8.77 26.10
C GLN A 258 -3.97 9.08 26.32
N TYR A 259 -3.50 10.23 25.83
CA TYR A 259 -2.10 10.63 25.93
C TYR A 259 -1.97 12.14 26.02
N LEU A 260 -1.00 12.60 26.81
CA LEU A 260 -0.60 14.00 26.91
C LEU A 260 0.90 14.09 27.11
N LEU A 261 1.56 14.82 26.21
CA LEU A 261 2.94 15.27 26.34
C LEU A 261 2.92 16.79 26.47
N ASP A 262 3.39 17.31 27.60
CA ASP A 262 3.44 18.74 27.87
C ASP A 262 4.87 19.17 28.24
N ASP A 263 5.49 20.01 27.40
CA ASP A 263 6.87 20.49 27.51
C ASP A 263 7.89 19.35 27.79
N GLY A 264 7.67 18.19 27.17
CA GLY A 264 8.51 16.99 27.29
C GLY A 264 8.16 16.06 28.44
N VAL A 265 7.18 16.41 29.28
CA VAL A 265 6.69 15.58 30.39
C VAL A 265 5.41 14.86 29.97
N VAL A 266 5.40 13.53 30.11
CA VAL A 266 4.19 12.72 29.87
C VAL A 266 3.29 12.79 31.10
N SER A 267 2.03 13.17 30.91
CA SER A 267 1.01 13.18 31.97
C SER A 267 0.01 12.06 31.74
N THR A 268 -0.34 11.35 32.82
CA THR A 268 -1.29 10.23 32.84
C THR A 268 -2.61 10.58 33.53
N GLU A 269 -2.82 11.84 33.94
CA GLU A 269 -4.06 12.21 34.60
C GLU A 269 -5.24 12.13 33.63
N PRO A 270 -6.32 11.42 33.99
CA PRO A 270 -7.50 11.31 33.13
C PRO A 270 -8.19 12.68 33.04
N THR A 271 -8.50 13.10 31.82
CA THR A 271 -9.27 14.31 31.56
C THR A 271 -10.29 13.99 30.48
N THR A 272 -11.49 14.53 30.61
CA THR A 272 -12.59 14.30 29.67
C THR A 272 -13.20 15.63 29.22
N LEU A 273 -13.52 15.72 27.94
CA LEU A 273 -14.28 16.83 27.37
C LEU A 273 -15.65 16.30 26.94
N THR A 274 -16.73 17.03 27.21
CA THR A 274 -18.09 16.61 26.83
C THR A 274 -18.66 17.51 25.74
N GLN A 275 -19.53 16.94 24.90
CA GLN A 275 -20.22 17.68 23.85
C GLN A 275 -21.15 18.77 24.43
N GLN A 276 -21.66 18.58 25.65
CA GLN A 276 -22.51 19.57 26.33
C GLN A 276 -21.73 20.84 26.67
N ASP A 277 -20.47 20.68 27.09
CA ASP A 277 -19.61 21.80 27.47
C ASP A 277 -19.00 22.49 26.24
N TYR A 278 -18.72 21.74 25.17
CA TYR A 278 -18.02 22.22 23.97
C TYR A 278 -18.74 21.87 22.64
N PRO A 279 -19.99 22.30 22.43
CA PRO A 279 -20.80 21.86 21.29
C PRO A 279 -20.23 22.28 19.92
N ARG A 280 -19.68 23.50 19.79
CA ARG A 280 -19.14 23.98 18.51
C ARG A 280 -17.85 23.25 18.14
N TYR A 281 -17.03 22.93 19.13
CA TYR A 281 -15.82 22.14 18.90
C TYR A 281 -16.15 20.73 18.39
N PHE A 282 -17.11 20.05 19.02
CA PHE A 282 -17.53 18.71 18.59
C PHE A 282 -18.13 18.73 17.17
N GLU A 283 -18.96 19.74 16.84
CA GLU A 283 -19.47 19.92 15.47
C GLU A 283 -18.33 20.13 14.45
N ALA A 284 -17.32 20.94 14.80
CA ALA A 284 -16.17 21.18 13.95
C ALA A 284 -15.36 19.90 13.72
N LEU A 285 -15.17 19.06 14.74
CA LEU A 285 -14.47 17.76 14.60
C LEU A 285 -15.20 16.78 13.68
N GLU A 286 -16.54 16.79 13.69
CA GLU A 286 -17.33 15.94 12.80
C GLU A 286 -17.30 16.44 11.35
N THR A 287 -17.41 17.75 11.14
CA THR A 287 -17.64 18.33 9.82
C THR A 287 -16.37 18.73 9.06
N LYS A 288 -15.30 19.13 9.76
CA LYS A 288 -14.08 19.68 9.14
C LYS A 288 -12.99 18.61 8.98
N PRO A 289 -12.12 18.72 7.96
CA PRO A 289 -11.01 17.79 7.79
C PRO A 289 -9.96 17.93 8.91
N PHE A 290 -9.70 19.14 9.36
CA PHE A 290 -8.84 19.50 10.50
C PHE A 290 -9.18 20.94 10.94
N ILE A 291 -8.86 21.28 12.19
CA ILE A 291 -9.09 22.60 12.78
C ILE A 291 -7.73 23.29 12.91
N MET A 292 -7.56 24.44 12.27
CA MET A 292 -6.35 25.26 12.38
C MET A 292 -6.70 26.58 13.05
N ALA A 293 -6.33 26.73 14.32
CA ALA A 293 -6.60 27.92 15.11
C ALA A 293 -5.28 28.62 15.49
N PRO A 294 -4.77 29.57 14.66
CA PRO A 294 -3.59 30.35 15.02
C PRO A 294 -3.77 31.12 16.33
N ILE A 295 -4.97 31.63 16.59
CA ILE A 295 -5.32 32.26 17.87
C ILE A 295 -6.49 31.48 18.47
N ALA A 296 -6.18 30.50 19.30
CA ALA A 296 -7.14 29.53 19.82
C ALA A 296 -8.27 30.18 20.64
N SER A 297 -7.99 31.27 21.35
CA SER A 297 -8.95 31.98 22.20
C SER A 297 -10.04 32.72 21.43
N THR A 298 -9.82 33.03 20.14
CA THR A 298 -10.78 33.80 19.31
C THR A 298 -11.30 33.03 18.12
N HIS A 299 -10.75 31.84 17.85
CA HIS A 299 -11.14 31.04 16.71
C HIS A 299 -12.53 30.40 16.93
N PRO A 300 -13.44 30.43 15.93
CA PRO A 300 -14.84 29.99 16.09
C PRO A 300 -15.00 28.57 16.65
N ASP A 301 -14.09 27.68 16.28
CA ASP A 301 -14.17 26.26 16.65
C ASP A 301 -13.50 25.93 18.00
N THR A 302 -12.70 26.84 18.57
CA THR A 302 -11.90 26.56 19.78
C THR A 302 -12.11 27.59 20.90
N MET A 303 -12.83 28.68 20.65
CA MET A 303 -13.06 29.73 21.65
C MET A 303 -13.81 29.26 22.91
N GLU A 304 -14.57 28.16 22.82
CA GLU A 304 -15.26 27.55 23.97
C GLU A 304 -14.27 27.07 25.04
N PHE A 305 -13.03 26.76 24.66
CA PHE A 305 -11.98 26.35 25.58
C PHE A 305 -11.33 27.50 26.36
N GLN A 306 -11.68 28.76 26.10
CA GLN A 306 -10.92 29.92 26.57
C GLN A 306 -10.69 29.93 28.09
N GLN A 307 -11.73 29.74 28.89
CA GLN A 307 -11.63 29.87 30.35
C GLN A 307 -11.11 28.58 31.01
N ASP A 308 -11.60 27.42 30.58
CA ASP A 308 -11.40 26.16 31.30
C ASP A 308 -10.15 25.38 30.85
N TYR A 309 -9.62 25.66 29.65
CA TYR A 309 -8.53 24.89 29.06
C TYR A 309 -7.40 25.78 28.51
N LEU A 310 -7.70 26.79 27.68
CA LEU A 310 -6.65 27.62 27.05
C LEU A 310 -5.90 28.49 28.05
N THR A 311 -6.63 29.21 28.91
CA THR A 311 -6.02 30.15 29.87
C THR A 311 -5.18 29.43 30.95
N PRO A 312 -5.67 28.34 31.59
CA PRO A 312 -4.88 27.62 32.61
C PRO A 312 -3.59 27.00 32.07
N PHE A 313 -3.58 26.59 30.80
CA PHE A 313 -2.43 25.93 30.17
C PHE A 313 -1.58 26.86 29.27
N ASP A 314 -1.88 28.17 29.23
CA ASP A 314 -1.23 29.18 28.37
C ASP A 314 -1.16 28.77 26.89
N ILE A 315 -2.23 28.14 26.38
CA ILE A 315 -2.31 27.68 24.98
C ILE A 315 -2.72 28.85 24.09
N ARG A 316 -1.87 29.19 23.11
CA ARG A 316 -2.10 30.31 22.20
C ARG A 316 -2.61 29.88 20.83
N SER A 317 -2.14 28.74 20.35
CA SER A 317 -2.46 28.21 19.02
C SER A 317 -2.73 26.72 19.09
N MET A 318 -3.72 26.25 18.33
CA MET A 318 -4.15 24.85 18.28
C MET A 318 -4.26 24.35 16.84
N LEU A 319 -3.82 23.11 16.61
CA LEU A 319 -4.04 22.34 15.40
C LEU A 319 -4.64 20.99 15.82
N ASP A 320 -5.89 20.75 15.42
CA ASP A 320 -6.61 19.53 15.77
C ASP A 320 -6.92 18.72 14.52
N CYS A 321 -6.41 17.48 14.48
CA CYS A 321 -6.55 16.56 13.36
C CYS A 321 -7.37 15.34 13.81
N PRO A 322 -8.61 15.19 13.33
CA PRO A 322 -9.46 14.07 13.69
C PRO A 322 -8.93 12.73 13.16
N ILE A 323 -9.01 11.70 14.00
CA ILE A 323 -8.70 10.30 13.67
C ILE A 323 -9.92 9.72 12.96
N LEU A 324 -9.85 9.55 11.63
CA LEU A 324 -10.96 9.13 10.78
C LEU A 324 -10.85 7.64 10.40
N LYS A 325 -11.94 6.90 10.56
CA LYS A 325 -12.08 5.52 10.09
C LYS A 325 -13.45 5.33 9.43
N ASP A 326 -13.47 4.86 8.18
CA ASP A 326 -14.71 4.53 7.47
C ASP A 326 -15.79 5.64 7.55
N ASN A 327 -15.36 6.89 7.42
CA ASN A 327 -16.17 8.10 7.56
C ASN A 327 -16.69 8.42 8.99
N VAL A 328 -16.18 7.72 10.01
CA VAL A 328 -16.47 7.93 11.45
C VAL A 328 -15.24 8.48 12.17
N ARG A 329 -15.40 9.56 12.94
CA ARG A 329 -14.34 10.13 13.78
C ARG A 329 -14.22 9.31 15.06
N MET A 330 -13.08 8.64 15.24
CA MET A 330 -12.80 7.84 16.44
C MET A 330 -12.10 8.64 17.54
N GLY A 331 -11.44 9.74 17.18
CA GLY A 331 -10.71 10.58 18.12
C GLY A 331 -10.12 11.80 17.45
N VAL A 332 -9.18 12.46 18.13
CA VAL A 332 -8.49 13.65 17.63
C VAL A 332 -7.07 13.72 18.20
N ILE A 333 -6.12 14.14 17.36
CA ILE A 333 -4.77 14.55 17.77
C ILE A 333 -4.75 16.07 17.85
N CYS A 334 -4.42 16.61 19.03
CA CYS A 334 -4.35 18.04 19.30
C CYS A 334 -2.89 18.47 19.48
N CYS A 335 -2.45 19.43 18.66
CA CYS A 335 -1.12 20.05 18.72
C CYS A 335 -1.23 21.49 19.19
N GLU A 336 -0.52 21.85 20.24
CA GLU A 336 -0.70 23.09 20.98
C GLU A 336 0.63 23.84 21.12
N ASN A 337 0.59 25.17 20.90
CA ASN A 337 1.76 26.05 21.08
C ASN A 337 1.48 27.08 22.18
N LYS A 338 2.39 27.15 23.16
CA LYS A 338 2.26 28.06 24.32
C LYS A 338 3.06 29.35 24.14
N LYS A 339 4.24 29.25 23.53
CA LYS A 339 5.24 30.34 23.52
C LYS A 339 4.81 31.55 22.68
N TYR A 340 4.20 31.33 21.52
CA TYR A 340 3.87 32.37 20.55
C TYR A 340 2.65 31.98 19.71
N VAL A 341 2.05 32.95 19.04
CA VAL A 341 0.99 32.70 18.04
C VAL A 341 1.62 32.02 16.83
N ARG A 342 1.28 30.75 16.60
CA ARG A 342 1.76 29.94 15.49
C ARG A 342 0.73 29.93 14.38
N ASN A 343 1.15 30.35 13.19
CA ASN A 343 0.36 30.18 11.98
C ASN A 343 0.62 28.77 11.42
N TRP A 344 -0.37 27.88 11.57
CA TRP A 344 -0.30 26.52 11.06
C TRP A 344 -0.38 26.50 9.54
N SER A 345 0.47 25.69 8.94
CA SER A 345 0.47 25.41 7.50
C SER A 345 -0.33 24.14 7.19
N THR A 346 -0.84 24.06 5.96
CA THR A 346 -1.51 22.85 5.47
C THR A 346 -0.57 21.65 5.44
N GLU A 347 0.74 21.85 5.19
CA GLU A 347 1.74 20.76 5.24
C GLU A 347 1.84 20.15 6.64
N GLU A 348 1.83 20.98 7.69
CA GLU A 348 1.83 20.50 9.09
C GLU A 348 0.53 19.76 9.43
N ALA A 349 -0.63 20.30 9.02
CA ALA A 349 -1.92 19.64 9.24
C ALA A 349 -2.00 18.28 8.56
N LEU A 350 -1.54 18.16 7.30
CA LEU A 350 -1.50 16.89 6.58
C LEU A 350 -0.52 15.89 7.21
N THR A 351 0.59 16.38 7.77
CA THR A 351 1.55 15.54 8.50
C THR A 351 0.89 14.91 9.72
N VAL A 352 0.21 15.71 10.55
CA VAL A 352 -0.52 15.21 11.73
C VAL A 352 -1.69 14.30 11.31
N GLN A 353 -2.40 14.64 10.23
CA GLN A 353 -3.48 13.82 9.72
C GLN A 353 -3.00 12.43 9.30
N SER A 354 -1.86 12.32 8.63
CA SER A 354 -1.31 11.01 8.24
C SER A 354 -1.01 10.10 9.45
N MET A 355 -0.57 10.69 10.56
CA MET A 355 -0.37 9.98 11.83
C MET A 355 -1.70 9.59 12.48
N ALA A 356 -2.71 10.45 12.40
CA ALA A 356 -4.08 10.13 12.84
C ALA A 356 -4.67 8.96 12.04
N ASP A 357 -4.48 8.96 10.71
CA ASP A 357 -4.91 7.87 9.83
C ASP A 357 -4.16 6.57 10.14
N TYR A 358 -2.89 6.65 10.53
CA TYR A 358 -2.11 5.49 10.96
C TYR A 358 -2.64 4.88 12.27
N ILE A 359 -2.98 5.71 13.27
CA ILE A 359 -3.68 5.26 14.50
C ILE A 359 -4.98 4.54 14.11
N ALA A 360 -5.78 5.15 13.24
CA ALA A 360 -7.04 4.56 12.79
C ALA A 360 -6.87 3.18 12.13
N SER A 361 -5.79 3.00 11.35
CA SER A 361 -5.44 1.72 10.73
C SER A 361 -5.08 0.65 11.77
N HIS A 362 -4.32 0.99 12.81
CA HIS A 362 -3.93 0.03 13.85
C HIS A 362 -5.15 -0.52 14.62
N PHE A 363 -6.11 0.34 14.96
CA PHE A 363 -7.40 -0.07 15.55
C PHE A 363 -8.18 -1.09 14.69
N LYS A 364 -8.03 -1.04 13.36
CA LYS A 364 -8.64 -2.02 12.47
C LYS A 364 -7.94 -3.38 12.58
N ASN A 365 -6.62 -3.39 12.61
CA ASN A 365 -5.84 -4.62 12.69
C ASN A 365 -6.09 -5.36 14.00
N GLU A 366 -6.20 -4.64 15.13
CA GLU A 366 -6.52 -5.24 16.43
C GLU A 366 -7.91 -5.91 16.42
N LYS A 367 -8.96 -5.19 16.01
CA LYS A 367 -10.32 -5.75 15.96
C LYS A 367 -10.46 -6.91 14.96
N ILE A 368 -9.74 -6.85 13.84
CA ILE A 368 -9.69 -7.95 12.88
C ILE A 368 -9.01 -9.16 13.49
N LYS A 369 -7.91 -8.96 14.23
CA LYS A 369 -7.20 -10.03 14.92
C LYS A 369 -8.10 -10.70 15.97
N ASP A 370 -8.77 -9.93 16.81
CA ASP A 370 -9.71 -10.46 17.80
C ASP A 370 -10.84 -11.27 17.15
N LEU A 371 -11.40 -10.75 16.06
CA LEU A 371 -12.46 -11.44 15.32
C LEU A 371 -11.94 -12.72 14.63
N MET A 372 -10.71 -12.69 14.12
CA MET A 372 -10.05 -13.88 13.54
C MET A 372 -9.80 -14.93 14.62
N ASP A 373 -9.32 -14.54 15.80
CA ASP A 373 -9.09 -15.44 16.93
C ASP A 373 -10.41 -16.07 17.40
N GLN A 374 -11.50 -15.28 17.48
CA GLN A 374 -12.85 -15.78 17.77
C GLN A 374 -13.36 -16.77 16.70
N LEU A 375 -13.22 -16.43 15.42
CA LEU A 375 -13.63 -17.31 14.32
C LEU A 375 -12.84 -18.62 14.33
N GLN A 376 -11.53 -18.55 14.63
CA GLN A 376 -10.68 -19.73 14.71
C GLN A 376 -11.09 -20.64 15.87
N LEU A 377 -11.44 -20.06 17.03
CA LEU A 377 -11.99 -20.82 18.16
C LEU A 377 -13.30 -21.52 17.77
N GLN A 378 -14.24 -20.79 17.17
CA GLN A 378 -15.52 -21.36 16.70
C GLN A 378 -15.33 -22.46 15.66
N ASN A 379 -14.36 -22.32 14.76
CA ASN A 379 -14.07 -23.35 13.76
C ASN A 379 -13.53 -24.63 14.41
N ASN A 380 -12.68 -24.50 15.43
CA ASN A 380 -12.19 -25.65 16.18
C ASN A 380 -13.33 -26.34 16.94
N GLU A 381 -14.21 -25.59 17.61
CA GLU A 381 -15.39 -26.14 18.28
C GLU A 381 -16.33 -26.87 17.30
N LEU A 382 -16.54 -26.32 16.10
CA LEU A 382 -17.33 -26.97 15.05
C LEU A 382 -16.69 -28.26 14.52
N LEU A 383 -15.37 -28.30 14.41
CA LEU A 383 -14.64 -29.52 14.02
C LEU A 383 -14.81 -30.61 15.08
N GLU A 384 -14.64 -30.28 16.36
CA GLU A 384 -14.87 -31.22 17.47
C GLU A 384 -16.31 -31.74 17.48
N GLN A 385 -17.31 -30.86 17.33
CA GLN A 385 -18.72 -31.27 17.22
C GLN A 385 -18.97 -32.16 16.00
N GLY A 386 -18.31 -31.89 14.88
CA GLY A 386 -18.38 -32.71 13.67
C GLY A 386 -17.84 -34.12 13.89
N GLU A 387 -16.72 -34.25 14.60
CA GLU A 387 -16.13 -35.54 14.99
C GLU A 387 -17.04 -36.31 15.97
N GLU A 388 -17.61 -35.63 16.97
CA GLU A 388 -18.57 -36.24 17.90
C GLU A 388 -19.83 -36.76 17.19
N ILE A 389 -20.41 -35.98 16.28
CA ILE A 389 -21.57 -36.39 15.49
C ILE A 389 -21.21 -37.57 14.58
N ALA A 390 -20.01 -37.60 14.01
CA ALA A 390 -19.55 -38.72 13.20
C ALA A 390 -19.45 -40.01 14.04
N HIS A 391 -18.86 -39.94 15.24
CA HIS A 391 -18.79 -41.07 16.17
C HIS A 391 -20.18 -41.52 16.60
N MET A 392 -21.06 -40.59 16.99
CA MET A 392 -22.43 -40.88 17.41
C MET A 392 -23.25 -41.54 16.29
N ASN A 393 -23.09 -41.09 15.05
CA ASN A 393 -23.73 -41.74 13.90
C ASN A 393 -23.21 -43.16 13.67
N GLN A 394 -21.91 -43.41 13.84
CA GLN A 394 -21.36 -44.77 13.75
C GLN A 394 -21.93 -45.69 14.83
N GLU A 395 -22.01 -45.23 16.09
CA GLU A 395 -22.66 -45.97 17.17
C GLU A 395 -24.15 -46.23 16.89
N LEU A 396 -24.88 -45.22 16.41
CA LEU A 396 -26.28 -45.33 16.05
C LEU A 396 -26.49 -46.38 14.94
N HIS A 397 -25.61 -46.39 13.93
CA HIS A 397 -25.65 -47.38 12.87
C HIS A 397 -25.39 -48.80 13.40
N ALA A 398 -24.40 -48.98 14.26
CA ALA A 398 -24.12 -50.27 14.88
C ALA A 398 -25.29 -50.76 15.76
N LEU A 399 -25.91 -49.86 16.52
CA LEU A 399 -27.07 -50.18 17.36
C LEU A 399 -28.29 -50.55 16.52
N ASN A 400 -28.56 -49.80 15.45
CA ASN A 400 -29.64 -50.11 14.51
C ASN A 400 -29.45 -51.48 13.84
N GLN A 401 -28.22 -51.82 13.43
CA GLN A 401 -27.92 -53.12 12.87
C GLN A 401 -28.21 -54.25 13.88
N LYS A 402 -27.80 -54.08 15.14
CA LYS A 402 -28.09 -55.03 16.22
C LYS A 402 -29.59 -55.15 16.51
N LEU A 403 -30.34 -54.06 16.43
CA LEU A 403 -31.80 -54.07 16.55
C LEU A 403 -32.45 -54.88 15.41
N ILE A 404 -31.99 -54.69 14.17
CA ILE A 404 -32.48 -55.46 13.01
C ILE A 404 -32.20 -56.95 13.20
N GLU A 405 -30.99 -57.33 13.63
CA GLU A 405 -30.61 -58.72 13.90
C GLU A 405 -31.47 -59.33 15.02
N ASN A 406 -31.63 -58.62 16.14
CA ASN A 406 -32.47 -59.07 17.25
C ASN A 406 -33.93 -59.23 16.82
N ASN A 407 -34.47 -58.27 16.07
CA ASN A 407 -35.86 -58.33 15.61
C ASN A 407 -36.08 -59.53 14.68
N GLY A 408 -35.16 -59.79 13.74
CA GLY A 408 -35.24 -60.97 12.88
C GLY A 408 -35.15 -62.31 13.65
N SER A 409 -34.29 -62.39 14.67
CA SER A 409 -34.20 -63.57 15.53
C SER A 409 -35.47 -63.80 16.35
N LEU A 410 -36.04 -62.73 16.91
CA LEU A 410 -37.30 -62.77 17.63
C LEU A 410 -38.45 -63.20 16.72
N GLU A 411 -38.55 -62.63 15.52
CA GLU A 411 -39.57 -63.01 14.54
C GLU A 411 -39.46 -64.49 14.15
N SER A 412 -38.25 -65.01 13.93
CA SER A 412 -38.02 -66.43 13.65
C SER A 412 -38.47 -67.32 14.81
N THR A 413 -38.08 -66.95 16.04
CA THR A 413 -38.46 -67.69 17.26
C THR A 413 -39.98 -67.68 17.47
N VAL A 414 -40.62 -66.53 17.26
CA VAL A 414 -42.08 -66.39 17.36
C VAL A 414 -42.77 -67.24 16.29
N ALA A 415 -42.28 -67.25 15.06
CA ALA A 415 -42.83 -68.07 13.98
C ALA A 415 -42.71 -69.58 14.29
N GLU A 416 -41.56 -70.02 14.78
CA GLU A 416 -41.32 -71.42 15.19
C GLU A 416 -42.25 -71.84 16.31
N ARG A 417 -42.34 -71.04 17.39
CA ARG A 417 -43.24 -71.30 18.51
C ARG A 417 -44.71 -71.28 18.12
N THR A 418 -45.10 -70.36 17.24
CA THR A 418 -46.47 -70.30 16.74
C THR A 418 -46.81 -71.56 15.96
N LYS A 419 -45.89 -72.07 15.13
CA LYS A 419 -46.06 -73.31 14.38
C LYS A 419 -46.13 -74.53 15.32
N GLU A 420 -45.26 -74.60 16.32
CA GLU A 420 -45.27 -75.65 17.34
C GLU A 420 -46.61 -75.67 18.09
N LEU A 421 -47.04 -74.51 18.59
CA LEU A 421 -48.32 -74.35 19.29
C LEU A 421 -49.51 -74.70 18.40
N GLN A 422 -49.50 -74.30 17.12
CA GLN A 422 -50.55 -74.70 16.17
C GLN A 422 -50.61 -76.22 16.00
N ASN A 423 -49.46 -76.89 15.92
CA ASN A 423 -49.41 -78.34 15.81
C ASN A 423 -49.90 -79.03 17.08
N GLN A 424 -49.46 -78.58 18.26
CA GLN A 424 -49.94 -79.08 19.55
C GLN A 424 -51.45 -78.87 19.72
N ASN A 425 -51.96 -77.69 19.34
CA ASN A 425 -53.38 -77.37 19.42
C ASN A 425 -54.21 -78.25 18.46
N LYS A 426 -53.69 -78.53 17.25
CA LYS A 426 -54.31 -79.49 16.33
C LYS A 426 -54.34 -80.90 16.92
N GLN A 427 -53.24 -81.37 17.51
CA GLN A 427 -53.18 -82.66 18.16
C GLN A 427 -54.17 -82.76 19.33
N LEU A 428 -54.22 -81.75 20.21
CA LEU A 428 -55.18 -81.69 21.32
C LEU A 428 -56.63 -81.79 20.83
N LYS A 429 -56.98 -81.10 19.73
CA LYS A 429 -58.31 -81.20 19.11
C LYS A 429 -58.61 -82.61 18.61
N GLU A 430 -57.65 -83.24 17.94
CA GLU A 430 -57.79 -84.62 17.45
C GLU A 430 -57.96 -85.60 18.64
N TYR A 431 -57.14 -85.48 19.68
CA TYR A 431 -57.27 -86.29 20.90
C TYR A 431 -58.63 -86.10 21.59
N ALA A 432 -59.07 -84.86 21.79
CA ALA A 432 -60.35 -84.57 22.44
C ALA A 432 -61.52 -85.16 21.66
N PHE A 433 -61.49 -85.09 20.33
CA PHE A 433 -62.49 -85.69 19.45
C PHE A 433 -62.52 -87.23 19.61
N VAL A 434 -61.36 -87.86 19.58
CA VAL A 434 -61.22 -89.32 19.65
C VAL A 434 -61.61 -89.86 21.01
N ASN A 435 -61.11 -89.24 22.07
CA ASN A 435 -61.44 -89.62 23.44
C ASN A 435 -62.95 -89.56 23.67
N SER A 436 -63.60 -88.47 23.20
CA SER A 436 -65.05 -88.33 23.25
C SER A 436 -65.78 -89.45 22.49
N HIS A 437 -65.27 -89.88 21.33
CA HIS A 437 -65.91 -90.92 20.53
C HIS A 437 -65.73 -92.33 21.12
N MET A 438 -64.49 -92.67 21.51
CA MET A 438 -64.14 -94.00 22.01
C MET A 438 -64.72 -94.30 23.40
N LEU A 439 -64.83 -93.28 24.27
CA LEU A 439 -65.46 -93.46 25.58
C LEU A 439 -66.99 -93.47 25.50
N ARG A 440 -67.59 -92.73 24.56
CA ARG A 440 -69.05 -92.57 24.50
C ARG A 440 -69.78 -93.87 24.19
N ALA A 441 -69.26 -94.71 23.29
CA ALA A 441 -69.90 -95.98 22.93
C ALA A 441 -70.03 -96.95 24.12
N PRO A 442 -68.97 -97.32 24.85
CA PRO A 442 -69.08 -98.19 26.02
C PRO A 442 -69.87 -97.53 27.17
N ILE A 443 -69.75 -96.22 27.39
CA ILE A 443 -70.53 -95.51 28.42
C ILE A 443 -72.03 -95.58 28.09
N SER A 444 -72.41 -95.34 26.82
CA SER A 444 -73.82 -95.42 26.40
C SER A 444 -74.37 -96.83 26.54
N ASN A 445 -73.56 -97.85 26.25
CA ASN A 445 -73.94 -99.25 26.46
C ASN A 445 -74.12 -99.57 27.94
N ILE A 446 -73.21 -99.12 28.82
CA ILE A 446 -73.34 -99.29 30.28
C ILE A 446 -74.63 -98.61 30.77
N LEU A 447 -74.87 -97.34 30.40
CA LEU A 447 -76.06 -96.60 30.81
C LEU A 447 -77.36 -97.27 30.31
N GLY A 448 -77.37 -97.75 29.06
CA GLY A 448 -78.51 -98.48 28.51
C GLY A 448 -78.79 -99.79 29.24
N LEU A 449 -77.74 -100.55 29.56
CA LEU A 449 -77.85 -101.80 30.33
C LEU A 449 -78.26 -101.56 31.80
N VAL A 450 -77.80 -100.47 32.43
CA VAL A 450 -78.27 -100.04 33.76
C VAL A 450 -79.75 -99.71 33.72
N ASN A 451 -80.21 -98.92 32.74
CA ASN A 451 -81.63 -98.61 32.58
C ASN A 451 -82.49 -99.87 32.38
N LEU A 452 -81.99 -100.87 31.66
CA LEU A 452 -82.66 -102.17 31.52
C LEU A 452 -82.72 -102.98 32.83
N LEU A 453 -81.73 -102.85 33.72
CA LEU A 453 -81.75 -103.46 35.06
C LEU A 453 -82.72 -102.75 36.02
N GLU A 454 -82.87 -101.43 35.88
CA GLU A 454 -83.79 -100.63 36.71
C GLU A 454 -85.25 -100.81 36.29
N ASN A 455 -85.51 -101.19 35.04
CA ASN A 455 -86.85 -101.33 34.49
C ASN A 455 -87.47 -102.73 34.76
N LYS A 456 -88.36 -102.81 35.75
CA LYS A 456 -88.99 -104.06 36.26
C LYS A 456 -89.94 -104.79 35.28
N GLN A 457 -90.13 -104.29 34.06
CA GLN A 457 -90.98 -104.92 33.02
C GLN A 457 -90.17 -105.59 31.88
N SER A 458 -88.84 -105.66 31.98
CA SER A 458 -88.00 -106.33 30.98
C SER A 458 -88.09 -107.86 31.08
N ASN A 459 -88.40 -108.52 29.96
CA ASN A 459 -88.46 -109.98 29.83
C ASN A 459 -87.07 -110.64 29.65
N THR A 460 -86.00 -109.94 30.04
CA THR A 460 -84.61 -110.31 29.76
C THR A 460 -83.95 -110.78 31.07
N ASP A 461 -83.21 -111.90 31.04
CA ASP A 461 -82.58 -112.46 32.24
C ASP A 461 -81.55 -111.45 32.82
N ASN A 462 -81.71 -111.09 34.10
CA ASN A 462 -80.81 -110.17 34.81
C ASN A 462 -79.34 -110.63 34.75
N LYS A 463 -79.11 -111.94 34.59
CA LYS A 463 -77.78 -112.52 34.43
C LYS A 463 -77.13 -112.13 33.10
N ASP A 464 -77.89 -112.06 32.02
CA ASP A 464 -77.38 -111.66 30.70
C ASP A 464 -77.06 -110.17 30.66
N ILE A 465 -77.87 -109.34 31.31
CA ILE A 465 -77.61 -107.89 31.43
C ILE A 465 -76.35 -107.64 32.28
N THR A 466 -76.17 -108.35 33.40
CA THR A 466 -74.94 -108.22 34.22
C THR A 466 -73.69 -108.70 33.50
N ILE A 467 -73.77 -109.76 32.68
CA ILE A 467 -72.67 -110.19 31.81
C ILE A 467 -72.33 -109.11 30.78
N ALA A 468 -73.34 -108.55 30.10
CA ALA A 468 -73.15 -107.48 29.11
C ALA A 468 -72.60 -106.17 29.74
N LEU A 469 -73.03 -105.86 30.98
CA LEU A 469 -72.54 -104.70 31.75
C LEU A 469 -71.07 -104.90 32.13
N SER A 470 -70.71 -106.08 32.65
CA SER A 470 -69.33 -106.44 32.97
C SER A 470 -68.44 -106.39 31.73
N GLN A 471 -68.95 -106.85 30.58
CA GLN A 471 -68.22 -106.79 29.32
C GLN A 471 -68.02 -105.35 28.83
N SER A 472 -69.04 -104.49 28.97
CA SER A 472 -68.95 -103.08 28.59
C SER A 472 -68.01 -102.30 29.51
N ALA A 473 -68.01 -102.59 30.81
CA ALA A 473 -67.08 -102.02 31.80
C ALA A 473 -65.62 -102.47 31.54
N LYS A 474 -65.39 -103.75 31.24
CA LYS A 474 -64.06 -104.25 30.84
C LYS A 474 -63.57 -103.62 29.54
N ASN A 475 -64.48 -103.40 28.59
CA ASN A 475 -64.15 -102.72 27.34
C ASN A 475 -63.78 -101.24 27.58
N LEU A 476 -64.51 -100.55 28.46
CA LEU A 476 -64.20 -99.17 28.87
C LEU A 476 -62.82 -99.07 29.54
N ASP A 477 -62.52 -99.95 30.50
CA ASP A 477 -61.21 -99.99 31.18
C ASP A 477 -60.06 -100.23 30.20
N LYS A 478 -60.26 -101.13 29.23
CA LYS A 478 -59.27 -101.40 28.17
C LYS A 478 -59.02 -100.16 27.29
N ILE A 479 -60.07 -99.41 26.94
CA ILE A 479 -59.95 -98.17 26.17
C ILE A 479 -59.26 -97.10 27.01
N ALA A 480 -59.65 -96.91 28.27
CA ALA A 480 -59.06 -95.92 29.18
C ALA A 480 -57.56 -96.15 29.40
N ARG A 481 -57.14 -97.40 29.68
CA ARG A 481 -55.71 -97.76 29.81
C ARG A 481 -54.94 -97.50 28.52
N LYS A 482 -55.54 -97.78 27.36
CA LYS A 482 -54.89 -97.54 26.08
C LYS A 482 -54.68 -96.05 25.82
N ILE A 483 -55.69 -95.21 26.11
CA ILE A 483 -55.59 -93.75 26.01
C ILE A 483 -54.49 -93.22 26.95
N SER A 484 -54.44 -93.69 28.20
CA SER A 484 -53.41 -93.29 29.17
C SER A 484 -52.01 -93.67 28.71
N SER A 485 -51.81 -94.89 28.18
CA SER A 485 -50.51 -95.31 27.64
C SER A 485 -50.06 -94.47 26.44
N THR A 486 -51.01 -94.07 25.57
CA THR A 486 -50.65 -93.25 24.41
C THR A 486 -50.36 -91.80 24.79
N LEU A 487 -50.94 -91.29 25.89
CA LEU A 487 -50.59 -89.99 26.47
C LEU A 487 -49.19 -89.98 27.09
N GLU A 488 -48.77 -91.08 27.74
CA GLU A 488 -47.43 -91.20 28.35
C GLU A 488 -46.32 -91.37 27.31
N ASP A 489 -46.57 -92.12 26.23
CA ASP A 489 -45.57 -92.38 25.18
C ASP A 489 -45.42 -91.22 24.16
N GLY A 490 -46.26 -90.18 24.23
CA GLY A 490 -46.22 -89.03 23.32
C GLY A 490 -46.45 -89.36 21.84
N SER A 491 -46.95 -90.56 21.53
CA SER A 491 -47.14 -91.04 20.16
C SER A 491 -48.44 -90.53 19.54
N THR A 492 -48.38 -90.00 18.31
CA THR A 492 -49.56 -89.47 17.59
C THR A 492 -50.57 -90.56 17.25
N LEU A 493 -51.75 -90.55 17.90
CA LEU A 493 -52.93 -91.32 17.49
C LEU A 493 -53.56 -90.66 16.26
N THR A 494 -53.31 -91.21 15.06
CA THR A 494 -53.96 -90.68 13.86
C THR A 494 -55.37 -91.24 13.71
N ARG A 495 -56.25 -90.48 13.04
CA ARG A 495 -57.62 -90.92 12.72
C ARG A 495 -57.66 -92.31 12.07
N LYS A 496 -56.64 -92.67 11.29
CA LYS A 496 -56.49 -94.00 10.67
C LYS A 496 -56.20 -95.11 11.68
N ASP A 497 -55.36 -94.86 12.68
CA ASP A 497 -55.08 -95.82 13.75
C ASP A 497 -56.37 -96.13 14.53
N ILE A 498 -57.23 -95.14 14.66
CA ILE A 498 -58.51 -95.23 15.36
C ILE A 498 -59.56 -95.95 14.51
N ASP A 499 -59.69 -95.62 13.22
CA ASP A 499 -60.57 -96.36 12.30
C ASP A 499 -60.18 -97.84 12.24
N TYR A 500 -58.88 -98.14 12.28
CA TYR A 500 -58.37 -99.51 12.37
C TYR A 500 -58.77 -100.19 13.70
N LEU A 501 -58.65 -99.49 14.84
CA LEU A 501 -59.04 -100.02 16.14
C LEU A 501 -60.55 -100.25 16.26
N ILE A 502 -61.36 -99.33 15.73
CA ILE A 502 -62.82 -99.43 15.68
C ILE A 502 -63.21 -100.63 14.82
N ASN A 503 -62.70 -100.73 13.59
CA ASN A 503 -63.03 -101.83 12.67
C ASN A 503 -62.57 -103.20 13.21
N LYS A 504 -61.43 -103.26 13.91
CA LYS A 504 -60.96 -104.49 14.56
C LYS A 504 -61.89 -104.96 15.69
N GLN A 505 -62.55 -104.03 16.41
CA GLN A 505 -63.53 -104.37 17.44
C GLN A 505 -64.84 -104.92 16.86
N PHE A 506 -65.25 -104.49 15.67
CA PHE A 506 -66.47 -104.97 15.02
C PHE A 506 -66.27 -106.29 14.25
N HIS A 507 -65.11 -106.53 13.63
CA HIS A 507 -64.88 -107.76 12.86
C HIS A 507 -64.44 -108.99 13.69
N SER A 508 -64.11 -108.85 14.98
CA SER A 508 -63.77 -110.02 15.79
C SER A 508 -64.99 -110.86 16.23
N LYS A 509 -66.21 -110.48 15.83
CA LYS A 509 -67.45 -111.22 16.13
C LYS A 509 -68.00 -112.04 14.95
N GLU A 510 -67.43 -111.94 13.74
CA GLU A 510 -67.97 -112.64 12.56
C GLU A 510 -67.29 -113.99 12.24
N ASN A 511 -66.27 -114.41 12.98
CA ASN A 511 -65.60 -115.71 12.77
C ASN A 511 -65.60 -116.59 14.02
N LYS A 512 -66.78 -116.91 14.54
CA LYS A 512 -67.00 -118.09 15.39
C LYS A 512 -68.29 -118.79 15.04
#